data_AF-A0AAQ0MK14-F1
#
_entry.id   AF-A0AAQ0MK14-F1
#
_cell.length_a   1.000
_cell.length_b   1.000
_cell.length_c   1.000
_cell.angle_alpha   90.00
_cell.angle_beta   90.00
_cell.angle_gamma   90.00
#
_symmetry.space_group_name_H-M   'P 1'
#
loop_
_entity.id
_entity.type
_entity.pdbx_description
1 polymer ?
#
loop_
_entity_poly.entity_id
_entity_poly.type
_entity_poly.pdbx_seq_one_letter_code
_entity_poly.pdbx_strand_id
1 'polypeptide(L)'
;MSNQSTQSEKILAALSYFSVFFAPILFPIIVWILANKPVSTHAKKSLAYHILPYILIFVGAGLIGLSESNSNNALGITLIVIAVIAFIGAVYYVIYNLYCGIKVLLKDNLY
;
A
#
# COMPACT_ATOMS: atom_id res chain seq x y z
N MET A 1 -32.69 -0.22 1.74
CA MET A 1 -32.26 -0.97 0.55
C MET A 1 -30.80 -1.33 0.74
N SER A 2 -30.44 -2.61 0.71
CA SER A 2 -29.03 -3.01 0.57
C SER A 2 -28.57 -2.52 -0.80
N ASN A 3 -27.79 -1.44 -0.85
CA ASN A 3 -27.20 -0.96 -2.09
C ASN A 3 -26.16 -2.00 -2.51
N GLN A 4 -26.57 -2.94 -3.35
CA GLN A 4 -25.65 -3.92 -3.87
C GLN A 4 -24.71 -3.23 -4.86
N SER A 5 -23.40 -3.33 -4.61
CA SER A 5 -22.41 -2.75 -5.51
C SER A 5 -22.39 -3.55 -6.81
N THR A 6 -22.41 -2.85 -7.93
CA THR A 6 -22.30 -3.45 -9.26
C THR A 6 -20.95 -4.17 -9.43
N GLN A 7 -20.89 -5.13 -10.36
CA GLN A 7 -19.63 -5.81 -10.67
C GLN A 7 -18.55 -4.84 -11.16
N SER A 8 -18.93 -3.82 -11.92
CA SER A 8 -18.01 -2.76 -12.39
C SER A 8 -17.42 -1.97 -11.22
N GLU A 9 -18.22 -1.64 -10.20
CA GLU A 9 -17.72 -0.96 -8.99
C GLU A 9 -16.73 -1.83 -8.22
N LYS A 10 -17.00 -3.14 -8.10
CA LYS A 10 -16.08 -4.09 -7.45
C LYS A 10 -14.77 -4.21 -8.21
N ILE A 11 -14.82 -4.32 -9.54
CA ILE A 11 -13.62 -4.38 -10.38
C ILE A 11 -12.83 -3.09 -10.26
N LEU A 12 -13.48 -1.92 -10.32
CA LEU A 12 -12.81 -0.62 -10.21
C LEU A 12 -12.15 -0.41 -8.83
N ALA A 13 -12.83 -0.84 -7.77
CA ALA A 13 -12.27 -0.84 -6.42
C ALA A 13 -11.07 -1.79 -6.30
N ALA A 14 -11.18 -3.03 -6.82
CA ALA A 14 -10.09 -4.00 -6.81
C ALA A 14 -8.88 -3.56 -7.65
N LEU A 15 -9.11 -2.94 -8.80
CA LEU A 15 -8.05 -2.37 -9.64
C LEU A 15 -7.27 -1.27 -8.92
N SER A 16 -7.91 -0.52 -8.02
CA SER A 16 -7.18 0.45 -7.19
C SER A 16 -6.11 -0.26 -6.37
N TYR A 17 -6.47 -1.36 -5.69
CA TYR A 17 -5.53 -2.21 -4.94
C TYR A 17 -4.46 -2.88 -5.83
N PHE A 18 -4.84 -3.35 -7.03
CA PHE A 18 -3.90 -3.99 -7.97
C PHE A 18 -3.04 -3.01 -8.76
N SER A 19 -3.27 -1.71 -8.61
CA SER A 19 -2.46 -0.69 -9.27
C SER A 19 -0.98 -0.73 -8.89
N VAL A 20 -0.59 -1.51 -7.87
CA VAL A 20 0.81 -1.78 -7.50
C VAL A 20 1.65 -2.24 -8.70
N PHE A 21 1.02 -2.94 -9.65
CA PHE A 21 1.70 -3.52 -10.79
C PHE A 21 1.84 -2.57 -11.99
N PHE A 22 1.12 -1.44 -12.03
CA PHE A 22 1.11 -0.58 -13.23
C PHE A 22 1.09 0.92 -12.95
N ALA A 23 0.37 1.40 -11.93
CA ALA A 23 0.23 2.82 -11.62
C ALA A 23 -0.14 3.06 -10.14
N PRO A 24 0.72 2.68 -9.19
CA PRO A 24 0.40 2.56 -7.76
C PRO A 24 -0.18 3.81 -7.10
N ILE A 25 0.19 4.99 -7.61
CA ILE A 25 -0.25 6.27 -7.04
C ILE A 25 -1.28 6.93 -7.97
N LEU A 26 -0.97 7.01 -9.26
CA LEU A 26 -1.79 7.74 -10.22
C LEU A 26 -3.20 7.12 -10.36
N PHE A 27 -3.30 5.80 -10.47
CA PHE A 27 -4.59 5.15 -10.69
C PHE A 27 -5.52 5.27 -9.48
N PRO A 28 -5.11 4.95 -8.23
CA PRO A 28 -5.97 5.14 -7.06
C PRO A 28 -6.36 6.59 -6.81
N ILE A 29 -5.52 7.57 -7.15
CA ILE A 29 -5.88 9.00 -7.06
C ILE A 29 -7.02 9.34 -8.01
N ILE A 30 -6.90 8.94 -9.28
CA ILE A 30 -7.94 9.21 -10.29
C ILE A 30 -9.27 8.59 -9.85
N VAL A 31 -9.26 7.32 -9.42
CA VAL A 31 -10.48 6.64 -8.94
C VAL A 31 -11.03 7.29 -7.68
N TRP A 32 -10.17 7.71 -6.75
CA TRP A 32 -10.61 8.37 -5.52
C TRP A 32 -11.35 9.69 -5.79
N ILE A 33 -10.88 10.47 -6.76
CA ILE A 33 -11.47 11.77 -7.13
C ILE A 33 -12.75 11.59 -7.96
N LEU A 34 -12.75 10.66 -8.92
CA LEU A 34 -13.81 10.56 -9.92
C LEU A 34 -14.94 9.57 -9.58
N ALA A 35 -14.69 8.57 -8.72
CA ALA A 35 -15.69 7.57 -8.38
C ALA A 35 -16.57 7.97 -7.19
N ASN A 36 -17.80 7.43 -7.15
CA ASN A 36 -18.68 7.57 -6.00
C ASN A 36 -18.33 6.57 -4.89
N LYS A 37 -18.86 6.84 -3.69
CA LYS A 37 -18.85 5.83 -2.62
C LYS A 37 -19.68 4.62 -3.06
N PRO A 38 -19.26 3.39 -2.72
CA PRO A 38 -18.12 3.06 -1.84
C PRO A 38 -16.75 2.92 -2.54
N VAL A 39 -16.69 2.92 -3.87
CA VAL A 39 -15.45 2.72 -4.66
C VAL A 39 -14.36 3.73 -4.28
N SER A 40 -14.70 5.00 -4.16
CA SER A 40 -13.72 6.05 -3.78
C SER A 40 -13.12 5.84 -2.39
N THR A 41 -13.85 5.21 -1.46
CA THR A 41 -13.31 4.85 -0.14
C THR A 41 -12.21 3.79 -0.26
N HIS A 42 -12.41 2.78 -1.12
CA HIS A 42 -11.42 1.75 -1.40
C HIS A 42 -10.19 2.32 -2.12
N ALA A 43 -10.39 3.22 -3.08
CA ALA A 43 -9.31 3.89 -3.78
C ALA A 43 -8.44 4.73 -2.82
N LYS A 44 -9.06 5.51 -1.92
CA LYS A 44 -8.34 6.24 -0.86
C LYS A 44 -7.53 5.31 0.05
N LYS A 45 -8.14 4.20 0.46
CA LYS A 45 -7.49 3.21 1.34
C LYS A 45 -6.31 2.52 0.63
N SER A 46 -6.49 2.15 -0.62
CA SER A 46 -5.44 1.59 -1.46
C SER A 46 -4.26 2.56 -1.61
N LEU A 47 -4.53 3.84 -1.88
CA LEU A 47 -3.50 4.87 -1.98
C LEU A 47 -2.63 4.95 -0.71
N ALA A 48 -3.24 4.87 0.47
CA ALA A 48 -2.50 4.85 1.74
C ALA A 48 -1.55 3.64 1.84
N TYR A 49 -2.00 2.45 1.41
CA TYR A 49 -1.15 1.25 1.38
C TYR A 49 -0.09 1.25 0.29
N HIS A 50 -0.23 2.08 -0.75
CA HIS A 50 0.85 2.33 -1.70
C HIS A 50 1.91 3.26 -1.14
N ILE A 51 1.50 4.33 -0.45
CA ILE A 51 2.42 5.34 0.09
C ILE A 51 3.29 4.76 1.21
N LEU A 52 2.72 3.92 2.08
CA LEU A 52 3.40 3.41 3.27
C LEU A 52 4.67 2.57 2.98
N PRO A 53 4.68 1.65 1.99
CA PRO A 53 5.91 1.01 1.51
C PRO A 53 6.99 1.99 1.09
N TYR A 54 6.66 3.07 0.37
CA TYR A 54 7.66 4.05 -0.07
C TYR A 54 8.27 4.80 1.12
N ILE A 55 7.46 5.16 2.12
CA ILE A 55 7.97 5.79 3.36
C ILE A 55 8.92 4.84 4.09
N LEU A 56 8.53 3.56 4.23
CA LEU A 56 9.36 2.57 4.92
C LEU A 56 10.68 2.31 4.18
N ILE A 57 10.65 2.22 2.85
CA ILE A 57 11.86 2.08 2.03
C ILE A 57 12.75 3.31 2.16
N PHE A 58 12.18 4.53 2.12
CA PHE A 58 12.93 5.76 2.27
C PHE A 58 13.63 5.86 3.64
N VAL A 59 12.91 5.54 4.72
CA VAL A 59 13.48 5.48 6.07
C VAL A 59 14.55 4.40 6.15
N GLY A 60 14.29 3.19 5.64
CA GLY A 60 15.25 2.09 5.63
C GLY A 60 16.54 2.44 4.89
N ALA A 61 16.44 3.08 3.72
CA ALA A 61 17.60 3.56 2.96
C ALA A 61 18.41 4.62 3.74
N GLY A 62 17.73 5.55 4.41
CA GLY A 62 18.38 6.52 5.30
C GLY A 62 19.13 5.86 6.45
N LEU A 63 18.55 4.83 7.07
CA LEU A 63 19.20 4.06 8.14
C LEU A 63 20.44 3.30 7.65
N ILE A 64 20.41 2.76 6.43
CA ILE A 64 21.58 2.13 5.81
C ILE A 64 22.69 3.16 5.60
N GLY A 65 22.37 4.33 5.02
CA GLY A 65 23.35 5.40 4.84
C GLY A 65 23.96 5.89 6.17
N LEU A 66 23.15 6.00 7.22
CA LEU A 66 23.63 6.31 8.56
C LEU A 66 24.54 5.21 9.11
N SER A 67 24.22 3.94 8.88
CA SER A 67 25.06 2.81 9.31
C SER A 67 26.47 2.90 8.74
N GLU A 68 26.62 3.27 7.46
CA GLU A 68 27.94 3.38 6.81
C GLU A 68 28.79 4.52 7.37
N SER A 69 28.16 5.61 7.80
CA SER A 69 28.85 6.77 8.39
C SER A 69 29.28 6.60 9.86
N ASN A 70 28.85 5.53 10.52
CA ASN A 70 29.10 5.31 11.95
C ASN A 70 30.37 4.48 12.19
N SER A 71 31.26 4.94 13.07
CA SER A 71 32.47 4.22 13.47
C SER A 71 32.23 3.12 14.52
N ASN A 72 31.04 3.10 15.14
CA ASN A 72 30.66 2.08 16.11
C ASN A 72 29.94 0.92 15.42
N ASN A 73 30.62 -0.24 15.33
CA ASN A 73 30.10 -1.43 14.69
C ASN A 73 28.78 -1.94 15.29
N ALA A 74 28.60 -1.86 16.61
CA ALA A 74 27.36 -2.34 17.25
C ALA A 74 26.16 -1.48 16.87
N LEU A 75 26.34 -0.15 16.78
CA LEU A 75 25.29 0.77 16.32
C LEU A 75 24.99 0.57 14.83
N GLY A 76 26.01 0.41 13.99
CA GLY A 76 25.82 0.13 12.55
C GLY A 76 24.98 -1.13 12.32
N ILE A 77 25.34 -2.25 12.96
CA ILE A 77 24.57 -3.50 12.89
C ILE A 77 23.11 -3.28 13.32
N THR A 78 22.90 -2.53 14.41
CA THR A 78 21.55 -2.23 14.90
C THR A 78 20.72 -1.45 13.88
N LEU A 79 21.30 -0.43 13.24
CA LEU A 79 20.64 0.36 12.20
C LEU A 79 20.27 -0.50 10.98
N ILE A 80 21.15 -1.41 10.56
CA ILE A 80 20.89 -2.35 9.47
C ILE A 80 19.71 -3.28 9.82
N VAL A 81 19.67 -3.82 11.04
CA VAL A 81 18.55 -4.67 11.50
C VAL A 81 17.22 -3.90 11.43
N ILE A 82 17.20 -2.64 11.86
CA ILE A 82 16.00 -1.80 11.78
C ILE A 82 15.61 -1.54 10.31
N ALA A 83 16.58 -1.29 9.42
CA ALA A 83 16.33 -1.11 7.99
C ALA A 83 15.72 -2.38 7.34
N VAL A 84 16.19 -3.57 7.72
CA VAL A 84 15.63 -4.84 7.26
C VAL A 84 14.18 -5.02 7.74
N ILE A 85 13.90 -4.68 9.00
CA ILE A 85 12.53 -4.71 9.53
C ILE A 85 11.62 -3.74 8.75
N ALA A 86 12.10 -2.54 8.44
CA ALA A 86 11.36 -1.56 7.65
C ALA A 86 11.06 -2.11 6.23
N PHE A 87 12.04 -2.78 5.60
CA PHE A 87 11.85 -3.42 4.30
C PHE A 87 10.80 -4.54 4.35
N ILE A 88 10.84 -5.41 5.36
CA ILE A 88 9.81 -6.45 5.57
C ILE A 88 8.43 -5.80 5.74
N GLY A 89 8.33 -4.72 6.50
CA GLY A 89 7.10 -3.94 6.64
C GLY A 89 6.59 -3.38 5.30
N ALA A 90 7.49 -2.89 4.45
CA ALA A 90 7.13 -2.38 3.13
C ALA A 90 6.52 -3.48 2.25
N VAL A 91 7.15 -4.66 2.22
CA VAL A 91 6.64 -5.85 1.51
C VAL A 91 5.28 -6.28 2.07
N TYR A 92 5.13 -6.27 3.40
CA TYR A 92 3.86 -6.59 4.05
C TYR A 92 2.73 -5.68 3.55
N TYR A 93 2.94 -4.36 3.46
CA TYR A 93 1.88 -3.45 3.00
C TYR A 93 1.54 -3.63 1.52
N VAL A 94 2.51 -3.98 0.67
CA VAL A 94 2.23 -4.37 -0.73
C VAL A 94 1.32 -5.60 -0.77
N ILE A 95 1.63 -6.64 0.00
CA ILE A 95 0.82 -7.86 0.06
C ILE A 95 -0.56 -7.58 0.66
N TYR A 96 -0.65 -6.76 1.70
CA TYR A 96 -1.91 -6.40 2.33
C TYR A 96 -2.83 -5.64 1.37
N ASN A 97 -2.26 -4.79 0.52
CA ASN A 97 -2.98 -4.09 -0.53
C ASN A 97 -3.59 -5.10 -1.53
N LEU A 98 -2.81 -6.07 -2.00
CA LEU A 98 -3.27 -7.16 -2.88
C LEU A 98 -4.39 -7.98 -2.24
N TYR A 99 -4.20 -8.37 -0.97
CA TYR A 99 -5.22 -9.07 -0.19
C TYR A 99 -6.54 -8.28 -0.15
N CYS A 100 -6.50 -6.96 0.07
CA CYS A 100 -7.69 -6.12 0.05
C CYS A 100 -8.37 -6.12 -1.32
N GLY A 101 -7.61 -6.10 -2.42
CA GLY A 101 -8.15 -6.20 -3.78
C GLY A 101 -8.91 -7.50 -4.01
N ILE A 102 -8.32 -8.65 -3.64
CA ILE A 102 -8.98 -9.96 -3.73
C ILE A 102 -10.23 -10.00 -2.84
N LYS A 103 -10.12 -9.51 -1.60
CA LYS A 103 -11.24 -9.46 -0.65
C LYS A 103 -12.42 -8.66 -1.20
N VAL A 104 -12.16 -7.55 -1.89
CA VAL A 104 -13.19 -6.74 -2.54
C VAL A 104 -13.94 -7.53 -3.62
N LEU A 105 -13.24 -8.33 -4.42
CA LEU A 105 -13.86 -9.15 -5.47
C LEU A 105 -14.73 -10.27 -4.90
N LEU A 106 -14.32 -10.86 -3.79
CA LEU A 106 -15.04 -11.97 -3.14
C LEU A 106 -16.24 -11.52 -2.30
N LYS A 107 -16.33 -10.24 -1.95
CA LYS A 107 -17.41 -9.72 -1.10
C LYS A 107 -18.68 -9.52 -1.93
N ASP A 108 -19.85 -9.83 -1.37
CA ASP A 108 -21.12 -9.57 -2.05
C ASP A 108 -21.33 -8.08 -2.30
N ASN A 109 -20.84 -7.24 -1.37
CA ASN A 109 -21.03 -5.79 -1.40
C ASN A 109 -19.87 -4.98 -0.80
N LEU A 110 -19.62 -3.78 -1.32
CA LEU A 110 -18.52 -2.88 -0.95
C LEU A 110 -18.72 -2.06 0.36
N TYR A 111 -19.30 -2.63 1.42
CA TYR A 111 -19.52 -1.92 2.70
C TYR A 111 -18.30 -1.88 3.60
#